data_AF-A0A960EHQ7-F1
#
_entry.id   AF-A0A960EHQ7-F1
#
_cell.length_a   1.000
_cell.length_b   1.000
_cell.length_c   1.000
_cell.angle_alpha   90.00
_cell.angle_beta   90.00
_cell.angle_gamma   90.00
#
_symmetry.space_group_name_H-M   'P 1'
#
loop_
_entity.id
_entity.type
_entity.pdbx_description
1 polymer ?
#
loop_
_entity_poly.entity_id
_entity_poly.type
_entity_poly.pdbx_seq_one_letter_code
_entity_poly.pdbx_strand_id
1 'polypeptide(L)'
;MVLQAPAQPTTVEAPPAHPDAPSPGQRPEPSTERRSLRRRLRAPAIATVVVQAVLAMGDRMPSVDATAYFATGRNVLEGAGYTRHGAPEMHFPPVAPIGYALGERLLGSEMAALRVLHLTAGLACVVLLVALAKLLSEDDDVVVATAWLATTVGGLVCLAIRGGSGSELLTVDLLLGAALVALGGPARASMSGGRLAGRAAAVGALVGIAYLTRPEALVPGLLLGLPATHVRHQPRRTLVGLAAFAVVLGALVAPYVAFQHAHTGSWALTSKSQDASIEAWRSVAEGDRRARDEVLYAIDDTGTGLGSETRSLTTLAREDPAGWLGIVATNAATIGRWYLLAQLLPLFL
;
A
#
# COMPACT_ATOMS: atom_id res chain seq x y z
N MET A 1 -69.53 -29.89 65.42
CA MET A 1 -68.47 -28.90 65.17
C MET A 1 -68.19 -28.95 63.68
N VAL A 2 -68.70 -27.95 62.95
CA VAL A 2 -68.74 -27.88 61.49
C VAL A 2 -67.52 -27.08 61.03
N LEU A 3 -66.68 -27.65 60.17
CA LEU A 3 -65.59 -26.94 59.50
C LEU A 3 -66.06 -26.51 58.10
N GLN A 4 -66.28 -25.21 57.93
CA GLN A 4 -66.57 -24.55 56.65
C GLN A 4 -65.29 -24.44 55.82
N ALA A 5 -65.36 -24.86 54.56
CA ALA A 5 -64.31 -24.68 53.57
C ALA A 5 -64.21 -23.20 53.11
N PRO A 6 -63.00 -22.71 52.76
CA PRO A 6 -62.79 -21.34 52.34
C PRO A 6 -63.34 -21.08 50.93
N ALA A 7 -63.92 -19.89 50.75
CA ALA A 7 -64.49 -19.40 49.50
C ALA A 7 -63.41 -19.17 48.43
N GLN A 8 -63.70 -19.54 47.18
CA GLN A 8 -62.86 -19.26 46.03
C GLN A 8 -62.92 -17.78 45.63
N PRO A 9 -61.81 -17.19 45.18
CA PRO A 9 -61.80 -15.81 44.68
C PRO A 9 -62.48 -15.73 43.31
N THR A 10 -63.37 -14.75 43.18
CA THR A 10 -64.02 -14.35 41.94
C THR A 10 -63.01 -13.77 40.95
N THR A 11 -62.81 -14.45 39.83
CA THR A 11 -62.10 -13.92 38.65
C THR A 11 -62.92 -12.79 38.04
N VAL A 12 -62.43 -11.56 38.19
CA VAL A 12 -62.94 -10.39 37.45
C VAL A 12 -62.41 -10.50 36.02
N GLU A 13 -63.31 -10.75 35.07
CA GLU A 13 -63.02 -10.83 33.65
C GLU A 13 -62.69 -9.43 33.11
N ALA A 14 -61.46 -9.26 32.63
CA ALA A 14 -61.00 -8.00 32.04
C ALA A 14 -61.69 -7.75 30.69
N PRO A 15 -62.12 -6.52 30.38
CA PRO A 15 -62.82 -6.21 29.13
C PRO A 15 -61.92 -6.49 27.90
N PRO A 16 -62.52 -6.87 26.77
CA PRO A 16 -61.80 -7.25 25.56
C PRO A 16 -60.99 -6.06 25.02
N ALA A 17 -59.70 -6.31 24.78
CA ALA A 17 -58.78 -5.35 24.19
C ALA A 17 -59.24 -4.97 22.77
N HIS A 18 -59.42 -3.67 22.52
CA HIS A 18 -59.61 -3.14 21.18
C HIS A 18 -58.39 -3.47 20.31
N PRO A 19 -58.57 -4.10 19.12
CA PRO A 19 -57.46 -4.58 18.29
C PRO A 19 -56.60 -3.49 17.61
N ASP A 20 -56.93 -2.20 17.75
CA ASP A 20 -56.25 -1.10 17.05
C ASP A 20 -55.65 -0.02 17.98
N ALA A 21 -55.55 -0.25 19.29
CA ALA A 21 -54.87 0.68 20.18
C ALA A 21 -53.34 0.52 20.05
N PRO A 22 -52.58 1.53 19.58
CA PRO A 22 -51.13 1.44 19.51
C PRO A 22 -50.56 1.20 20.91
N SER A 23 -49.71 0.17 21.04
CA SER A 23 -49.07 -0.20 22.30
C SER A 23 -48.42 1.03 22.97
N PRO A 24 -48.81 1.38 24.21
CA PRO A 24 -48.21 2.49 24.94
C PRO A 24 -46.78 2.08 25.33
N GLY A 25 -45.81 2.41 24.49
CA GLY A 25 -44.40 2.06 24.73
C GLY A 25 -43.51 2.10 23.49
N GLN A 26 -44.06 2.02 22.27
CA GLN A 26 -43.29 2.25 21.06
C GLN A 26 -43.18 3.76 20.81
N ARG A 27 -42.21 4.41 21.45
CA ARG A 27 -41.72 5.70 20.92
C ARG A 27 -41.28 5.43 19.48
N PRO A 28 -41.77 6.18 18.48
CA PRO A 28 -41.21 6.09 17.15
C PRO A 28 -39.72 6.37 17.29
N GLU A 29 -38.88 5.39 16.94
CA GLU A 29 -37.45 5.66 16.85
C GLU A 29 -37.32 6.86 15.89
N PRO A 30 -36.68 7.96 16.33
CA PRO A 30 -36.52 9.10 15.46
C PRO A 30 -35.80 8.59 14.23
N SER A 31 -36.51 8.63 13.08
CA SER A 31 -35.93 8.37 11.77
C SER A 31 -34.89 9.45 11.56
N THR A 32 -33.68 9.20 12.06
CA THR A 32 -32.53 10.07 11.85
C THR A 32 -32.26 9.96 10.37
N GLU A 33 -32.77 10.94 9.64
CA GLU A 33 -32.62 11.06 8.20
C GLU A 33 -31.11 11.05 7.92
N ARG A 34 -30.56 9.86 7.61
CA ARG A 34 -29.12 9.68 7.47
C ARG A 34 -28.71 10.56 6.29
N ARG A 35 -27.93 11.62 6.59
CA ARG A 35 -27.40 12.54 5.58
C ARG A 35 -26.74 11.71 4.47
N SER A 36 -26.92 12.14 3.21
CA SER A 36 -26.32 11.45 2.07
C SER A 36 -24.81 11.26 2.24
N LEU A 37 -24.28 10.12 1.77
CA LEU A 37 -22.85 9.79 1.83
C LEU A 37 -21.97 10.95 1.36
N ARG A 38 -22.34 11.58 0.24
CA ARG A 38 -21.62 12.74 -0.32
C ARG A 38 -21.46 13.87 0.68
N ARG A 39 -22.49 14.16 1.49
CA ARG A 39 -22.43 15.21 2.52
C ARG A 39 -21.54 14.76 3.69
N ARG A 40 -21.58 13.48 4.05
CA ARG A 40 -20.78 12.89 5.14
C ARG A 40 -19.28 12.83 4.80
N LEU A 41 -18.93 12.62 3.53
CA LEU A 41 -17.54 12.60 3.07
C LEU A 41 -16.87 13.99 2.95
N ARG A 42 -17.62 15.09 3.05
CA ARG A 42 -17.04 16.45 2.94
C ARG A 42 -16.02 16.73 4.04
N ALA A 43 -16.37 16.40 5.28
CA ALA A 43 -15.50 16.65 6.44
C ALA A 43 -14.17 15.89 6.35
N PRO A 44 -14.14 14.56 6.13
CA PRO A 44 -12.87 13.85 5.96
C PRO A 44 -12.11 14.33 4.73
N ALA A 45 -12.76 14.62 3.60
CA ALA A 45 -12.07 15.13 2.41
C ALA A 45 -11.36 16.48 2.65
N ILE A 46 -12.03 17.42 3.34
CA ILE A 46 -11.41 18.69 3.73
C ILE A 46 -10.25 18.44 4.68
N ALA A 47 -10.45 17.57 5.69
CA ALA A 47 -9.39 17.20 6.61
C ALA A 47 -8.20 16.57 5.88
N THR A 48 -8.42 15.72 4.89
CA THR A 48 -7.35 15.15 4.06
C THR A 48 -6.55 16.27 3.40
N VAL A 49 -7.21 17.16 2.65
CA VAL A 49 -6.51 18.24 1.94
C VAL A 49 -5.70 19.09 2.91
N VAL A 50 -6.27 19.47 4.05
CA VAL A 50 -5.59 20.30 5.06
C VAL A 50 -4.40 19.56 5.67
N VAL A 51 -4.59 18.32 6.14
CA VAL A 51 -3.52 17.51 6.75
C VAL A 51 -2.39 17.28 5.75
N GLN A 52 -2.70 16.86 4.52
CA GLN A 52 -1.69 16.62 3.51
C GLN A 52 -0.94 17.90 3.11
N ALA A 53 -1.64 19.03 3.00
CA ALA A 53 -1.00 20.32 2.72
C ALA A 53 -0.04 20.73 3.85
N VAL A 54 -0.48 20.66 5.11
CA VAL A 54 0.36 20.95 6.28
C VAL A 54 1.58 20.04 6.30
N LEU A 55 1.40 18.75 6.01
CA LEU A 55 2.50 17.81 5.91
C LEU A 55 3.44 18.16 4.75
N ALA A 56 2.94 18.48 3.56
CA ALA A 56 3.79 18.80 2.42
C ALA A 56 4.58 20.10 2.62
N MET A 57 4.00 21.10 3.31
CA MET A 57 4.62 22.40 3.55
C MET A 57 5.75 22.39 4.59
N GLY A 58 5.83 21.36 5.45
CA GLY A 58 6.88 21.29 6.46
C GLY A 58 8.29 21.36 5.87
N ASP A 59 9.22 21.98 6.59
CA ASP A 59 10.64 21.92 6.26
C ASP A 59 11.14 20.50 6.46
N ARG A 60 11.68 19.93 5.38
CA ARG A 60 12.21 18.58 5.35
C ARG A 60 13.49 18.57 4.57
N MET A 61 14.50 17.92 5.14
CA MET A 61 15.61 17.45 4.33
C MET A 61 15.10 16.29 3.45
N PRO A 62 15.38 16.29 2.14
CA PRO A 62 15.22 15.11 1.31
C PRO A 62 15.93 13.91 1.95
N SER A 63 15.35 12.73 1.84
CA SER A 63 16.06 11.48 2.16
C SER A 63 17.24 11.30 1.21
N VAL A 64 18.17 10.43 1.58
CA VAL A 64 19.25 9.99 0.69
C VAL A 64 18.67 9.31 -0.57
N ASP A 65 17.53 8.62 -0.44
CA ASP A 65 16.84 8.01 -1.58
C ASP A 65 16.31 9.09 -2.54
N ALA A 66 15.80 10.21 -2.01
CA ALA A 66 15.32 11.35 -2.78
C ALA A 66 16.39 11.90 -3.73
N THR A 67 17.58 12.14 -3.18
CA THR A 67 18.69 12.72 -3.95
C THR A 67 19.16 11.73 -5.01
N ALA A 68 19.14 10.43 -4.73
CA ALA A 68 19.40 9.39 -5.71
C ALA A 68 18.33 9.38 -6.84
N TYR A 69 17.04 9.52 -6.52
CA TYR A 69 15.99 9.61 -7.54
C TYR A 69 16.19 10.80 -8.48
N PHE A 70 16.47 12.00 -7.94
CA PHE A 70 16.71 13.18 -8.77
C PHE A 70 17.96 13.04 -9.63
N ALA A 71 19.08 12.59 -9.06
CA ALA A 71 20.32 12.39 -9.80
C ALA A 71 20.15 11.40 -10.97
N THR A 72 19.57 10.23 -10.71
CA THR A 72 19.31 9.23 -11.75
C THR A 72 18.31 9.74 -12.79
N GLY A 73 17.22 10.36 -12.35
CA GLY A 73 16.20 10.88 -13.25
C GLY A 73 16.72 11.98 -14.17
N ARG A 74 17.54 12.91 -13.66
CA ARG A 74 18.19 13.95 -14.47
C ARG A 74 19.09 13.36 -15.55
N ASN A 75 19.93 12.38 -15.18
CA ASN A 75 20.79 11.68 -16.14
C ASN A 75 19.97 11.04 -17.28
N VAL A 76 18.82 10.44 -16.98
CA VAL A 76 17.92 9.90 -18.01
C VAL A 76 17.38 11.00 -18.92
N LEU A 77 16.89 12.11 -18.35
CA LEU A 77 16.29 13.20 -19.12
C LEU A 77 17.32 13.99 -19.95
N GLU A 78 18.59 13.97 -19.55
CA GLU A 78 19.71 14.61 -20.23
C GLU A 78 20.39 13.68 -21.26
N GLY A 79 19.98 12.41 -21.34
CA GLY A 79 20.53 11.43 -22.28
C GLY A 79 21.83 10.77 -21.81
N ALA A 80 22.22 10.92 -20.54
CA ALA A 80 23.35 10.25 -19.92
C ALA A 80 23.06 8.78 -19.51
N GLY A 81 21.87 8.27 -19.86
CA GLY A 81 21.43 6.91 -19.56
C GLY A 81 20.87 6.73 -18.14
N TYR A 82 20.55 5.49 -17.79
CA TYR A 82 20.03 5.13 -16.47
C TYR A 82 21.19 4.93 -15.48
N THR A 83 21.81 6.04 -15.07
CA THR A 83 23.07 6.05 -14.31
C THR A 83 22.99 6.94 -13.07
N ARG A 84 23.82 6.66 -12.06
CA ARG A 84 24.06 7.49 -10.88
C ARG A 84 25.55 7.48 -10.55
N HIS A 85 26.13 8.66 -10.33
CA HIS A 85 27.57 8.85 -10.07
C HIS A 85 28.49 8.16 -11.10
N GLY A 86 28.11 8.18 -12.38
CA GLY A 86 28.91 7.59 -13.47
C GLY A 86 28.80 6.07 -13.62
N ALA A 87 28.04 5.38 -12.76
CA ALA A 87 27.76 3.95 -12.86
C ALA A 87 26.27 3.70 -13.20
N PRO A 88 25.90 2.53 -13.76
CA PRO A 88 24.51 2.13 -13.92
C PRO A 88 23.74 2.20 -12.59
N GLU A 89 22.54 2.77 -12.60
CA GLU A 89 21.68 2.79 -11.41
C GLU A 89 20.98 1.44 -11.29
N MET A 90 21.33 0.68 -10.24
CA MET A 90 20.83 -0.67 -10.05
C MET A 90 19.82 -0.77 -8.90
N HIS A 91 19.89 0.15 -7.94
CA HIS A 91 19.18 0.10 -6.67
C HIS A 91 17.72 0.54 -6.82
N PHE A 92 17.47 1.62 -7.54
CA PHE A 92 16.12 2.16 -7.72
C PHE A 92 15.56 1.79 -9.12
N PRO A 93 14.30 1.31 -9.20
CA PRO A 93 13.58 1.16 -10.48
C PRO A 93 13.19 2.51 -11.11
N PRO A 94 12.91 2.56 -12.44
CA PRO A 94 12.91 3.80 -13.21
C PRO A 94 11.72 4.75 -12.99
N VAL A 95 10.57 4.27 -12.52
CA VAL A 95 9.35 5.12 -12.47
C VAL A 95 9.52 6.28 -11.49
N ALA A 96 10.06 6.03 -10.30
CA ALA A 96 10.26 7.08 -9.31
C ALA A 96 11.32 8.11 -9.74
N PRO A 97 12.57 7.74 -10.11
CA PRO A 97 13.56 8.69 -10.65
C PRO A 97 13.03 9.55 -11.79
N ILE A 98 12.41 8.93 -12.80
CA ILE A 98 11.89 9.66 -13.96
C ILE A 98 10.76 10.60 -13.53
N GLY A 99 9.84 10.13 -12.68
CA GLY A 99 8.74 10.95 -12.16
C GLY A 99 9.23 12.18 -11.38
N TYR A 100 10.21 11.99 -10.49
CA TYR A 100 10.79 13.09 -9.72
C TYR A 100 11.53 14.10 -10.62
N ALA A 101 12.38 13.65 -11.53
CA ALA A 101 13.12 14.55 -12.42
C ALA A 101 12.21 15.29 -13.43
N LEU A 102 11.13 14.65 -13.91
CA LEU A 102 10.12 15.35 -14.71
C LEU A 102 9.41 16.42 -13.87
N GLY A 103 9.05 16.09 -12.63
CA GLY A 103 8.48 17.06 -11.69
C GLY A 103 9.42 18.23 -11.43
N GLU A 104 10.71 17.97 -11.24
CA GLU A 104 11.75 18.99 -11.04
C GLU A 104 11.81 19.91 -12.26
N ARG A 105 11.87 19.35 -13.46
CA ARG A 105 11.93 20.12 -14.71
C ARG A 105 10.69 20.99 -14.92
N LEU A 106 9.52 20.53 -14.50
CA LEU A 106 8.26 21.28 -14.62
C LEU A 106 8.13 22.39 -13.58
N LEU A 107 8.65 22.18 -12.36
CA LEU A 107 8.46 23.09 -11.23
C LEU A 107 9.69 23.96 -10.93
N GLY A 108 10.83 23.66 -11.54
CA GLY A 108 12.11 24.35 -11.33
C GLY A 108 12.73 24.10 -9.95
N SER A 109 12.27 23.08 -9.21
CA SER A 109 12.75 22.78 -7.86
C SER A 109 12.53 21.32 -7.47
N GLU A 110 13.60 20.66 -7.02
CA GLU A 110 13.55 19.29 -6.46
C GLU A 110 12.56 19.21 -5.28
N MET A 111 12.61 20.19 -4.37
CA MET A 111 11.70 20.24 -3.22
C MET A 111 10.24 20.44 -3.64
N ALA A 112 9.96 21.28 -4.64
CA ALA A 112 8.61 21.45 -5.14
C ALA A 112 8.09 20.16 -5.78
N ALA A 113 8.91 19.50 -6.60
CA ALA A 113 8.58 18.21 -7.22
C ALA A 113 8.25 17.14 -6.20
N LEU A 114 9.10 17.01 -5.17
CA LEU A 114 8.90 16.07 -4.08
C LEU A 114 7.59 16.33 -3.35
N ARG A 115 7.33 17.58 -2.98
CA ARG A 115 6.10 17.98 -2.28
C ARG A 115 4.85 17.71 -3.11
N VAL A 116 4.86 18.09 -4.39
CA VAL A 116 3.71 17.92 -5.29
C VAL A 116 3.42 16.45 -5.55
N LEU A 117 4.46 15.64 -5.85
CA LEU A 117 4.27 14.22 -6.13
C LEU A 117 3.71 13.49 -4.90
N HIS A 118 4.25 13.77 -3.72
CA HIS A 118 3.75 13.21 -2.47
C HIS A 118 2.35 13.65 -2.09
N LEU A 119 2.04 14.94 -2.25
CA LEU A 119 0.70 15.44 -2.01
C LEU A 119 -0.29 14.74 -2.93
N THR A 120 0.07 14.59 -4.20
CA THR A 120 -0.76 13.93 -5.20
C THR A 120 -0.96 12.45 -4.87
N ALA A 121 0.12 11.72 -4.57
CA ALA A 121 0.05 10.31 -4.19
C ALA A 121 -0.73 10.11 -2.87
N GLY A 122 -0.50 10.96 -1.88
CA GLY A 122 -1.23 10.91 -0.61
C GLY A 122 -2.74 11.15 -0.78
N LEU A 123 -3.13 12.09 -1.63
CA LEU A 123 -4.54 12.33 -1.97
C LEU A 123 -5.13 11.15 -2.77
N ALA A 124 -4.39 10.64 -3.75
CA ALA A 124 -4.80 9.49 -4.55
C ALA A 124 -5.03 8.26 -3.66
N CYS A 125 -4.11 7.96 -2.75
CA CYS A 125 -4.21 6.85 -1.80
C CYS A 125 -5.53 6.88 -1.02
N VAL A 126 -5.87 8.03 -0.43
CA VAL A 126 -7.13 8.20 0.31
C VAL A 126 -8.34 7.98 -0.60
N VAL A 127 -8.35 8.56 -1.80
CA VAL A 127 -9.44 8.38 -2.77
C VAL A 127 -9.60 6.91 -3.16
N LEU A 128 -8.49 6.21 -3.44
CA LEU A 128 -8.48 4.81 -3.85
C LEU A 128 -8.97 3.89 -2.72
N LEU A 129 -8.55 4.16 -1.48
CA LEU A 129 -9.04 3.43 -0.29
C LEU A 129 -10.54 3.63 -0.06
N VAL A 130 -11.03 4.88 -0.18
CA VAL A 130 -12.46 5.18 -0.04
C VAL A 130 -13.27 4.53 -1.17
N ALA A 131 -12.74 4.52 -2.41
CA ALA A 131 -13.37 3.85 -3.53
C ALA A 131 -13.42 2.32 -3.32
N LEU A 132 -12.36 1.71 -2.79
CA LEU A 132 -12.35 0.29 -2.44
C LEU A 132 -13.33 -0.03 -1.32
N ALA A 133 -13.40 0.79 -0.27
CA ALA A 133 -14.37 0.62 0.80
C ALA A 133 -15.81 0.67 0.26
N LYS A 134 -16.10 1.61 -0.65
CA LYS A 134 -17.43 1.69 -1.27
C LYS A 134 -17.72 0.52 -2.22
N LEU A 135 -16.70 -0.06 -2.83
CA LEU A 135 -16.83 -1.25 -3.67
C LEU A 135 -17.09 -2.51 -2.85
N LEU A 136 -16.47 -2.62 -1.66
CA LEU A 136 -16.50 -3.82 -0.82
C LEU A 136 -17.60 -3.82 0.24
N SER A 137 -18.08 -2.64 0.63
CA SER A 137 -19.08 -2.46 1.69
C SER A 137 -20.31 -1.73 1.16
N GLU A 138 -21.49 -2.27 1.48
CA GLU A 138 -22.76 -1.58 1.29
C GLU A 138 -23.00 -0.51 2.37
N ASP A 139 -22.31 -0.61 3.50
CA ASP A 139 -22.45 0.32 4.63
C ASP A 139 -21.65 1.61 4.42
N ASP A 140 -22.37 2.72 4.33
CA ASP A 140 -21.82 4.08 4.23
C ASP A 140 -20.99 4.48 5.46
N ASP A 141 -21.27 3.91 6.64
CA ASP A 141 -20.53 4.17 7.87
C ASP A 141 -19.09 3.65 7.74
N VAL A 142 -18.91 2.46 7.15
CA VAL A 142 -17.59 1.88 6.83
C VAL A 142 -16.82 2.79 5.86
N VAL A 143 -17.48 3.30 4.82
CA VAL A 143 -16.84 4.17 3.82
C VAL A 143 -16.36 5.48 4.44
N VAL A 144 -17.18 6.10 5.29
CA VAL A 144 -16.81 7.32 6.01
C VAL A 144 -15.69 7.05 7.03
N ALA A 145 -15.75 5.93 7.74
CA ALA A 145 -14.69 5.51 8.66
C ALA A 145 -13.36 5.28 7.92
N THR A 146 -13.37 4.62 6.76
CA THR A 146 -12.18 4.47 5.92
C THR A 146 -11.60 5.81 5.50
N ALA A 147 -12.44 6.79 5.11
CA ALA A 147 -11.96 8.13 4.74
C ALA A 147 -11.23 8.82 5.90
N TRP A 148 -11.76 8.70 7.12
CA TRP A 148 -11.10 9.23 8.32
C TRP A 148 -9.81 8.49 8.63
N LEU A 149 -9.84 7.16 8.69
CA LEU A 149 -8.66 6.35 8.99
C LEU A 149 -7.54 6.58 7.97
N ALA A 150 -7.84 6.59 6.68
CA ALA A 150 -6.86 6.86 5.63
C ALA A 150 -6.25 8.26 5.74
N THR A 151 -6.98 9.22 6.31
CA THR A 151 -6.53 10.60 6.53
C THR A 151 -5.68 10.75 7.80
N THR A 152 -6.09 10.13 8.90
CA THR A 152 -5.55 10.41 10.23
C THR A 152 -4.55 9.39 10.72
N VAL A 153 -4.57 8.16 10.20
CA VAL A 153 -3.60 7.13 10.58
C VAL A 153 -2.24 7.49 9.99
N GLY A 154 -1.35 7.95 10.86
CA GLY A 154 -0.04 8.45 10.46
C GLY A 154 0.77 7.44 9.63
N GLY A 155 0.58 6.14 9.86
CA GLY A 155 1.28 5.08 9.13
C GLY A 155 0.95 4.97 7.65
N LEU A 156 -0.24 5.41 7.21
CA LEU A 156 -0.70 5.23 5.84
C LEU A 156 -0.17 6.30 4.89
N VAL A 157 -0.26 7.56 5.30
CA VAL A 157 0.17 8.67 4.44
C VAL A 157 1.19 9.59 5.11
N CYS A 158 1.02 9.88 6.41
CA CYS A 158 1.89 10.85 7.07
C CYS A 158 3.35 10.37 7.16
N LEU A 159 3.60 9.09 7.48
CA LEU A 159 4.94 8.52 7.58
C LEU A 159 5.63 8.49 6.22
N ALA A 160 4.91 8.15 5.15
CA ALA A 160 5.50 8.13 3.82
C ALA A 160 5.84 9.54 3.31
N ILE A 161 5.00 10.54 3.60
CA ILE A 161 5.33 11.93 3.25
C ILE A 161 6.44 12.48 4.17
N ARG A 162 6.41 12.18 5.48
CA ARG A 162 7.39 12.65 6.48
C ARG A 162 8.76 11.97 6.39
N GLY A 163 8.83 10.73 5.92
CA GLY A 163 10.04 9.91 5.84
C GLY A 163 11.09 10.37 4.83
N GLY A 164 10.91 11.52 4.18
CA GLY A 164 11.93 12.13 3.34
C GLY A 164 11.86 11.75 1.85
N SER A 165 10.77 11.11 1.41
CA SER A 165 10.51 10.67 0.04
C SER A 165 11.08 9.34 -0.37
N GLY A 166 10.17 8.59 -0.96
CA GLY A 166 10.35 7.23 -1.39
C GLY A 166 9.29 6.92 -2.45
N SER A 167 9.36 5.69 -2.94
CA SER A 167 8.51 5.15 -3.99
C SER A 167 7.29 4.41 -3.42
N GLU A 168 7.16 4.32 -2.10
CA GLU A 168 6.14 3.56 -1.36
C GLU A 168 4.72 3.97 -1.74
N LEU A 169 4.37 5.26 -1.61
CA LEU A 169 3.00 5.72 -1.85
C LEU A 169 2.57 5.50 -3.30
N LEU A 170 3.47 5.80 -4.26
CA LEU A 170 3.20 5.56 -5.68
C LEU A 170 2.96 4.07 -5.94
N THR A 171 3.77 3.19 -5.35
CA THR A 171 3.56 1.74 -5.43
C THR A 171 2.22 1.33 -4.81
N VAL A 172 1.87 1.87 -3.64
CA VAL A 172 0.58 1.57 -2.97
C VAL A 172 -0.58 2.02 -3.85
N ASP A 173 -0.55 3.23 -4.41
CA ASP A 173 -1.58 3.75 -5.30
C ASP A 173 -1.79 2.87 -6.52
N LEU A 174 -0.69 2.42 -7.14
CA LEU A 174 -0.75 1.52 -8.30
C LEU A 174 -1.36 0.16 -7.92
N LEU A 175 -1.04 -0.39 -6.75
CA LEU A 175 -1.62 -1.64 -6.25
C LEU A 175 -3.09 -1.48 -5.85
N LEU A 176 -3.48 -0.37 -5.23
CA LEU A 176 -4.89 -0.07 -4.91
C LEU A 176 -5.71 0.15 -6.19
N GLY A 177 -5.13 0.85 -7.18
CA GLY A 177 -5.71 0.98 -8.51
C GLY A 177 -5.87 -0.39 -9.20
N ALA A 178 -4.85 -1.24 -9.10
CA ALA A 178 -4.91 -2.61 -9.62
C ALA A 178 -6.03 -3.40 -8.94
N ALA A 179 -6.19 -3.27 -7.62
CA ALA A 179 -7.28 -3.89 -6.87
C ALA A 179 -8.66 -3.37 -7.30
N LEU A 180 -8.82 -2.06 -7.48
CA LEU A 180 -10.08 -1.47 -7.99
C LEU A 180 -10.44 -1.99 -9.37
N VAL A 181 -9.48 -2.08 -10.29
CA VAL A 181 -9.70 -2.66 -11.61
C VAL A 181 -9.99 -4.16 -11.48
N ALA A 182 -9.26 -4.89 -10.64
CA ALA A 182 -9.42 -6.33 -10.44
C ALA A 182 -10.76 -6.74 -9.80
N LEU A 183 -11.34 -5.87 -8.98
CA LEU A 183 -12.57 -6.13 -8.22
C LEU A 183 -13.80 -5.40 -8.80
N GLY A 184 -13.64 -4.22 -9.36
CA GLY A 184 -14.74 -3.34 -9.81
C GLY A 184 -15.44 -3.74 -11.11
N GLY A 185 -16.65 -3.24 -11.34
CA GLY A 185 -17.41 -3.48 -12.56
C GLY A 185 -18.15 -4.84 -12.59
N PRO A 186 -18.67 -5.25 -13.76
CA PRO A 186 -19.53 -6.43 -13.87
C PRO A 186 -18.79 -7.72 -13.51
N ALA A 187 -19.56 -8.71 -13.03
CA ALA A 187 -19.06 -10.04 -12.70
C ALA A 187 -18.27 -10.64 -13.89
N ARG A 188 -17.09 -11.21 -13.62
CA ARG A 188 -16.19 -11.73 -14.66
C ARG A 188 -16.88 -12.73 -15.60
N ALA A 189 -17.80 -13.53 -15.04
CA ALA A 189 -18.60 -14.50 -15.79
C ALA A 189 -19.47 -13.85 -16.89
N SER A 190 -19.99 -12.64 -16.66
CA SER A 190 -20.84 -11.91 -17.61
C SER A 190 -20.07 -11.06 -18.62
N MET A 191 -18.75 -10.89 -18.44
CA MET A 191 -17.90 -10.16 -19.38
C MET A 191 -17.72 -10.94 -20.69
N SER A 192 -17.55 -10.26 -21.82
CA SER A 192 -17.00 -10.88 -23.04
C SER A 192 -15.52 -11.27 -22.84
N GLY A 193 -15.00 -12.20 -23.64
CA GLY A 193 -13.57 -12.56 -23.61
C GLY A 193 -12.62 -11.37 -23.78
N GLY A 194 -12.89 -10.48 -24.73
CA GLY A 194 -12.08 -9.27 -24.96
C GLY A 194 -12.08 -8.30 -23.77
N ARG A 195 -13.25 -8.04 -23.15
CA ARG A 195 -13.32 -7.21 -21.93
C ARG A 195 -12.58 -7.83 -20.75
N LEU A 196 -12.63 -9.15 -20.57
CA LEU A 196 -11.86 -9.84 -19.54
C LEU A 196 -10.35 -9.69 -19.79
N ALA A 197 -9.91 -9.90 -21.03
CA ALA A 197 -8.51 -9.72 -21.42
C ALA A 197 -8.04 -8.28 -21.19
N GLY A 198 -8.82 -7.28 -21.61
CA GLY A 198 -8.50 -5.87 -21.41
C GLY A 198 -8.40 -5.48 -19.93
N ARG A 199 -9.31 -6.01 -19.10
CA ARG A 199 -9.24 -5.83 -17.64
C ARG A 199 -7.99 -6.47 -17.04
N ALA A 200 -7.70 -7.71 -17.41
CA ALA A 200 -6.50 -8.42 -16.96
C ALA A 200 -5.20 -7.71 -17.40
N ALA A 201 -5.15 -7.22 -18.64
CA ALA A 201 -4.07 -6.41 -19.17
C ALA A 201 -3.89 -5.11 -18.38
N ALA A 202 -4.99 -4.41 -18.04
CA ALA A 202 -4.92 -3.19 -17.22
C ALA A 202 -4.37 -3.46 -15.82
N VAL A 203 -4.78 -4.57 -15.18
CA VAL A 203 -4.19 -5.01 -13.90
C VAL A 203 -2.70 -5.34 -14.07
N GLY A 204 -2.33 -6.05 -15.14
CA GLY A 204 -0.93 -6.36 -15.46
C GLY A 204 -0.08 -5.12 -15.68
N ALA A 205 -0.63 -4.09 -16.34
CA ALA A 205 0.04 -2.80 -16.52
C ALA A 205 0.28 -2.09 -15.19
N LEU A 206 -0.74 -1.97 -14.33
CA LEU A 206 -0.62 -1.33 -13.03
C LEU A 206 0.38 -2.05 -12.12
N VAL A 207 0.35 -3.40 -12.11
CA VAL A 207 1.32 -4.20 -11.36
C VAL A 207 2.74 -4.07 -11.95
N GLY A 208 2.89 -4.05 -13.27
CA GLY A 208 4.19 -3.85 -13.92
C GLY A 208 4.79 -2.48 -13.62
N ILE A 209 3.98 -1.41 -13.66
CA ILE A 209 4.42 -0.06 -13.27
C ILE A 209 4.72 -0.03 -11.76
N ALA A 210 3.93 -0.71 -10.93
CA ALA A 210 4.21 -0.82 -9.50
C ALA A 210 5.56 -1.50 -9.24
N TYR A 211 5.88 -2.56 -9.97
CA TYR A 211 7.19 -3.23 -9.94
C TYR A 211 8.32 -2.28 -10.38
N LEU A 212 8.11 -1.54 -11.47
CA LEU A 212 9.05 -0.52 -11.97
C LEU A 212 9.11 0.74 -11.09
N THR A 213 8.31 0.80 -10.04
CA THR A 213 8.39 1.79 -8.97
C THR A 213 9.13 1.17 -7.77
N ARG A 214 8.76 -0.07 -7.42
CA ARG A 214 9.36 -0.89 -6.37
C ARG A 214 9.23 -2.39 -6.67
N PRO A 215 10.33 -3.16 -6.72
CA PRO A 215 10.26 -4.57 -7.08
C PRO A 215 9.47 -5.42 -6.08
N GLU A 216 9.38 -4.98 -4.81
CA GLU A 216 8.60 -5.63 -3.76
C GLU A 216 7.09 -5.67 -4.09
N ALA A 217 6.62 -4.82 -5.01
CA ALA A 217 5.23 -4.78 -5.46
C ALA A 217 4.82 -6.02 -6.27
N LEU A 218 5.77 -6.82 -6.77
CA LEU A 218 5.44 -7.94 -7.65
C LEU A 218 4.60 -8.99 -6.94
N VAL A 219 4.96 -9.37 -5.71
CA VAL A 219 4.23 -10.38 -4.93
C VAL A 219 2.79 -9.96 -4.63
N PRO A 220 2.51 -8.80 -3.97
CA PRO A 220 1.13 -8.35 -3.77
C PRO A 220 0.40 -8.12 -5.09
N GLY A 221 1.10 -7.64 -6.13
CA GLY A 221 0.53 -7.48 -7.46
C GLY A 221 0.07 -8.79 -8.10
N LEU A 222 0.84 -9.88 -7.96
CA LEU A 222 0.43 -11.21 -8.43
C LEU A 222 -0.78 -11.74 -7.64
N LEU A 223 -0.85 -11.51 -6.33
CA LEU A 223 -2.00 -11.87 -5.50
C LEU A 223 -3.28 -11.14 -5.93
N LEU A 224 -3.17 -9.94 -6.48
CA LEU A 224 -4.30 -9.20 -7.07
C LEU A 224 -4.60 -9.65 -8.51
N GLY A 225 -3.55 -9.86 -9.32
CA GLY A 225 -3.63 -10.17 -10.73
C GLY A 225 -4.19 -11.55 -11.03
N LEU A 226 -3.72 -12.60 -10.35
CA LEU A 226 -4.15 -13.97 -10.62
C LEU A 226 -5.67 -14.17 -10.40
N PRO A 227 -6.27 -13.73 -9.26
CA PRO A 227 -7.72 -13.82 -9.09
C PRO A 227 -8.52 -12.97 -10.09
N ALA A 228 -7.94 -11.86 -10.58
CA ALA A 228 -8.60 -11.00 -11.58
C ALA A 228 -8.82 -11.72 -12.92
N THR A 229 -7.99 -12.72 -13.23
CA THR A 229 -8.07 -13.50 -14.48
C THR A 229 -9.00 -14.71 -14.38
N HIS A 230 -9.29 -15.16 -13.16
CA HIS A 230 -10.02 -16.42 -12.94
C HIS A 230 -11.52 -16.29 -13.24
N VAL A 231 -12.01 -17.16 -14.13
CA VAL A 231 -13.44 -17.37 -14.39
C VAL A 231 -13.81 -18.80 -14.06
N ARG A 232 -14.69 -18.95 -13.07
CA ARG A 232 -15.15 -20.26 -12.57
C ARG A 232 -15.75 -21.08 -13.71
N HIS A 233 -15.32 -22.35 -13.82
CA HIS A 233 -15.77 -23.31 -14.85
C HIS A 233 -15.53 -22.90 -16.33
N GLN A 234 -14.70 -21.89 -16.61
CA GLN A 234 -14.41 -21.43 -17.97
C GLN A 234 -12.90 -21.35 -18.24
N PRO A 235 -12.19 -22.49 -18.32
CA PRO A 235 -10.73 -22.54 -18.36
C PRO A 235 -10.12 -21.79 -19.54
N ARG A 236 -10.74 -21.85 -20.73
CA ARG A 236 -10.27 -21.10 -21.91
C ARG A 236 -10.26 -19.58 -21.67
N ARG A 237 -11.27 -19.05 -21.00
CA ARG A 237 -11.34 -17.61 -20.69
C ARG A 237 -10.38 -17.21 -19.59
N THR A 238 -10.20 -18.08 -18.59
CA THR A 238 -9.15 -17.91 -17.57
C THR A 238 -7.77 -17.86 -18.22
N LEU A 239 -7.47 -18.76 -19.16
CA LEU A 239 -6.20 -18.77 -19.89
C LEU A 239 -5.99 -17.49 -20.70
N VAL A 240 -7.02 -16.99 -21.39
CA VAL A 240 -6.94 -15.72 -22.12
C VAL A 240 -6.67 -14.54 -21.18
N GLY A 241 -7.37 -14.48 -20.04
CA GLY A 241 -7.11 -13.46 -19.01
C GLY A 241 -5.69 -13.55 -18.46
N LEU A 242 -5.24 -14.75 -18.13
CA LEU A 242 -3.89 -15.01 -17.62
C LEU A 242 -2.82 -14.62 -18.62
N ALA A 243 -3.00 -14.98 -19.89
CA ALA A 243 -2.10 -14.60 -20.97
C ALA A 243 -2.04 -13.08 -21.14
N ALA A 244 -3.18 -12.39 -21.15
CA ALA A 244 -3.22 -10.93 -21.26
C ALA A 244 -2.51 -10.24 -20.09
N PHE A 245 -2.76 -10.70 -18.86
CA PHE A 245 -2.06 -10.20 -17.67
C PHE A 245 -0.54 -10.44 -17.76
N ALA A 246 -0.13 -11.68 -18.05
CA ALA A 246 1.27 -12.08 -18.09
C ALA A 246 2.07 -11.39 -19.20
N VAL A 247 1.47 -11.23 -20.39
CA VAL A 247 2.11 -10.54 -21.52
C VAL A 247 2.38 -9.08 -21.18
N VAL A 248 1.39 -8.35 -20.65
CA VAL A 248 1.57 -6.93 -20.32
C VAL A 248 2.52 -6.75 -19.15
N LEU A 249 2.39 -7.56 -18.09
CA LEU A 249 3.31 -7.55 -16.96
C LEU A 249 4.74 -7.84 -17.43
N GLY A 250 4.92 -8.90 -18.22
CA GLY A 250 6.21 -9.30 -18.77
C GLY A 250 6.83 -8.23 -19.66
N ALA A 251 6.04 -7.57 -20.51
CA ALA A 251 6.51 -6.50 -21.38
C ALA A 251 7.06 -5.28 -20.60
N LEU A 252 6.56 -5.03 -19.39
CA LEU A 252 7.05 -3.94 -18.52
C LEU A 252 8.22 -4.39 -17.64
N VAL A 253 8.16 -5.59 -17.08
CA VAL A 253 9.15 -6.12 -16.14
C VAL A 253 10.43 -6.56 -16.86
N ALA A 254 10.31 -7.27 -17.99
CA ALA A 254 11.43 -7.91 -18.66
C ALA A 254 12.53 -6.95 -19.10
N PRO A 255 12.26 -5.75 -19.65
CA PRO A 255 13.31 -4.81 -20.02
C PRO A 255 14.19 -4.39 -18.83
N TYR A 256 13.58 -4.14 -17.66
CA TYR A 256 14.33 -3.79 -16.47
C TYR A 256 15.12 -4.97 -15.93
N VAL A 257 14.56 -6.18 -15.91
CA VAL A 257 15.30 -7.39 -15.51
C VAL A 257 16.47 -7.67 -16.47
N ALA A 258 16.30 -7.46 -17.78
CA ALA A 258 17.37 -7.59 -18.76
C ALA A 258 18.47 -6.54 -18.53
N PHE A 259 18.10 -5.30 -18.21
CA PHE A 259 19.04 -4.25 -17.80
C PHE A 259 19.82 -4.66 -16.55
N GLN A 260 19.14 -5.23 -15.53
CA GLN A 260 19.80 -5.72 -14.33
C GLN A 260 20.79 -6.84 -14.66
N HIS A 261 20.40 -7.80 -15.50
CA HIS A 261 21.27 -8.89 -15.93
C HIS A 261 22.49 -8.39 -16.71
N ALA A 262 22.31 -7.42 -17.60
CA ALA A 262 23.41 -6.86 -18.40
C ALA A 262 24.51 -6.20 -17.54
N HIS A 263 24.17 -5.67 -16.36
CA HIS A 263 25.13 -4.95 -15.50
C HIS A 263 25.53 -5.72 -14.23
N THR A 264 24.80 -6.79 -13.85
CA THR A 264 25.16 -7.67 -12.72
C THR A 264 25.68 -9.04 -13.14
N GLY A 265 25.42 -9.47 -14.38
CA GLY A 265 25.64 -10.84 -14.82
C GLY A 265 24.66 -11.87 -14.22
N SER A 266 23.63 -11.44 -13.49
CA SER A 266 22.69 -12.35 -12.80
C SER A 266 21.24 -12.02 -13.11
N TRP A 267 20.42 -13.06 -13.29
CA TRP A 267 18.97 -12.91 -13.47
C TRP A 267 18.31 -12.67 -12.13
N ALA A 268 18.18 -11.40 -11.75
CA ALA A 268 17.54 -10.98 -10.51
C ALA A 268 16.37 -10.04 -10.79
N LEU A 269 15.28 -10.20 -10.02
CA LEU A 269 14.14 -9.28 -10.05
C LEU A 269 14.46 -7.95 -9.37
N THR A 270 15.53 -7.88 -8.58
CA THR A 270 16.01 -6.67 -7.93
C THR A 270 17.47 -6.85 -7.53
N SER A 271 18.25 -5.77 -7.52
CA SER A 271 19.58 -5.74 -6.91
C SER A 271 19.53 -5.39 -5.41
N LYS A 272 18.37 -4.97 -4.89
CA LYS A 272 18.17 -4.64 -3.45
C LYS A 272 18.31 -5.84 -2.51
N SER A 273 18.51 -7.04 -3.05
CA SER A 273 18.81 -8.25 -2.27
C SER A 273 20.31 -8.43 -2.00
N GLN A 274 21.07 -7.33 -1.98
CA GLN A 274 22.50 -7.30 -1.67
C GLN A 274 22.75 -6.36 -0.50
N ASP A 275 23.69 -6.70 0.37
CA ASP A 275 24.13 -5.86 1.47
C ASP A 275 25.64 -6.05 1.70
N ALA A 276 26.26 -5.15 2.46
CA ALA A 276 27.68 -5.19 2.79
C ALA A 276 28.02 -6.37 3.72
N SER A 277 27.17 -6.61 4.73
CA SER A 277 27.38 -7.68 5.71
C SER A 277 26.07 -8.04 6.45
N ILE A 278 26.04 -9.18 7.13
CA ILE A 278 24.94 -9.53 8.05
C ILE A 278 24.83 -8.51 9.18
N GLU A 279 25.94 -7.92 9.62
CA GLU A 279 25.95 -6.93 10.70
C GLU A 279 25.30 -5.62 10.26
N ALA A 280 25.64 -5.10 9.08
CA ALA A 280 24.97 -3.94 8.48
C ALA A 280 23.47 -4.20 8.34
N TRP A 281 23.10 -5.41 7.93
CA TRP A 281 21.69 -5.78 7.77
C TRP A 281 20.96 -5.97 9.11
N ARG A 282 21.67 -6.40 10.17
CA ARG A 282 21.15 -6.42 11.55
C ARG A 282 20.90 -5.02 12.07
N SER A 283 21.80 -4.06 11.81
CA SER A 283 21.58 -2.65 12.17
C SER A 283 20.31 -2.09 11.53
N VAL A 284 19.96 -2.52 10.30
CA VAL A 284 18.66 -2.18 9.68
C VAL A 284 17.49 -2.73 10.49
N ALA A 285 17.55 -4.00 10.90
CA ALA A 285 16.47 -4.66 11.63
C ALA A 285 16.27 -4.07 13.05
N GLU A 286 17.34 -3.60 13.67
CA GLU A 286 17.32 -2.95 14.98
C GLU A 286 16.96 -1.45 14.91
N GLY A 287 16.91 -0.89 13.70
CA GLY A 287 16.62 0.53 13.48
C GLY A 287 17.83 1.46 13.67
N ASP A 288 19.03 0.92 13.84
CA ASP A 288 20.26 1.70 13.93
C ASP A 288 20.78 2.06 12.53
N ARG A 289 20.23 3.15 12.00
CA ARG A 289 20.65 3.67 10.69
C ARG A 289 22.08 4.19 10.68
N ARG A 290 22.57 4.69 11.83
CA ARG A 290 23.93 5.22 11.93
C ARG A 290 24.95 4.10 11.79
N ALA A 291 24.80 3.01 12.53
CA ALA A 291 25.69 1.86 12.43
C ALA A 291 25.70 1.27 11.00
N ARG A 292 24.54 1.23 10.35
CA ARG A 292 24.45 0.81 8.95
C ARG A 292 25.21 1.73 8.00
N ASP A 293 25.03 3.04 8.16
CA ASP A 293 25.67 4.04 7.32
C ASP A 293 27.20 4.05 7.51
N GLU A 294 27.69 3.81 8.73
CA GLU A 294 29.11 3.66 9.03
C GLU A 294 29.75 2.48 8.27
N VAL A 295 29.01 1.39 8.01
CA VAL A 295 29.49 0.27 7.19
C VAL A 295 29.34 0.54 5.69
N LEU A 296 28.19 1.08 5.27
CA LEU A 296 27.88 1.31 3.85
C LEU A 296 28.61 2.49 3.23
N TYR A 297 29.05 3.45 4.04
CA TYR A 297 29.79 4.63 3.60
C TYR A 297 31.19 4.71 4.22
N ALA A 298 31.70 3.60 4.78
CA ALA A 298 33.09 3.50 5.17
C ALA A 298 33.99 3.85 3.97
N ILE A 299 35.01 4.66 4.22
CA ILE A 299 36.09 4.85 3.27
C ILE A 299 36.86 3.54 3.22
N ASP A 300 37.06 3.02 2.02
CA ASP A 300 37.81 1.78 1.85
C ASP A 300 39.30 1.94 2.24
N ASP A 301 40.01 0.83 2.32
CA ASP A 301 41.43 0.81 2.70
C ASP A 301 42.32 1.60 1.72
N THR A 302 41.83 1.91 0.52
CA THR A 302 42.55 2.71 -0.47
C THR A 302 42.41 4.21 -0.24
N GLY A 303 41.46 4.64 0.59
CA GLY A 303 41.15 6.05 0.80
C GLY A 303 40.44 6.70 -0.38
N THR A 304 40.08 5.93 -1.41
CA THR A 304 39.56 6.47 -2.68
C THR A 304 38.17 5.95 -3.05
N GLY A 305 37.72 4.86 -2.43
CA GLY A 305 36.36 4.34 -2.57
C GLY A 305 35.51 4.60 -1.33
N LEU A 306 34.21 4.80 -1.56
CA LEU A 306 33.20 4.77 -0.51
C LEU A 306 32.38 3.49 -0.68
N GLY A 307 32.18 2.79 0.42
CA GLY A 307 31.27 1.67 0.52
C GLY A 307 31.92 0.31 0.33
N SER A 308 31.50 -0.60 1.20
CA SER A 308 31.93 -1.99 1.22
C SER A 308 31.31 -2.78 0.06
N GLU A 309 32.04 -3.76 -0.46
CA GLU A 309 31.55 -4.64 -1.52
C GLU A 309 30.26 -5.35 -1.08
N THR A 310 29.17 -5.14 -1.81
CA THR A 310 27.88 -5.73 -1.47
C THR A 310 27.75 -7.13 -2.06
N ARG A 311 27.27 -8.08 -1.25
CA ARG A 311 27.07 -9.48 -1.64
C ARG A 311 25.60 -9.86 -1.49
N SER A 312 25.18 -10.92 -2.19
CA SER A 312 23.79 -11.36 -2.10
C SER A 312 23.42 -11.75 -0.66
N LEU A 313 22.22 -11.36 -0.22
CA LEU A 313 21.69 -11.74 1.10
C LEU A 313 21.67 -13.27 1.28
N THR A 314 21.48 -14.04 0.21
CA THR A 314 21.54 -15.52 0.29
C THR A 314 22.95 -16.06 0.52
N THR A 315 23.98 -15.35 0.04
CA THR A 315 25.38 -15.67 0.31
C THR A 315 25.67 -15.35 1.77
N LEU A 316 25.32 -14.14 2.20
CA LEU A 316 25.47 -13.68 3.59
C LEU A 316 24.77 -14.62 4.59
N ALA A 317 23.53 -15.05 4.28
CA ALA A 317 22.77 -15.98 5.12
C ALA A 317 23.38 -17.39 5.19
N ARG A 318 24.06 -17.84 4.12
CA ARG A 318 24.76 -19.13 4.12
C ARG A 318 26.05 -19.09 4.94
N GLU A 319 26.74 -17.95 4.92
CA GLU A 319 27.97 -17.75 5.68
C GLU A 319 27.72 -17.53 7.17
N ASP A 320 26.65 -16.83 7.54
CA ASP A 320 26.24 -16.62 8.94
C ASP A 320 24.73 -16.88 9.13
N PRO A 321 24.32 -18.17 9.24
CA PRO A 321 22.92 -18.54 9.41
C PRO A 321 22.36 -18.12 10.77
N ALA A 322 23.18 -18.09 11.82
CA ALA A 322 22.76 -17.65 13.15
C ALA A 322 22.45 -16.16 13.16
N GLY A 323 23.32 -15.36 12.52
CA GLY A 323 23.10 -13.93 12.36
C GLY A 323 21.85 -13.60 11.56
N TRP A 324 21.63 -14.31 10.45
CA TRP A 324 20.40 -14.23 9.67
C TRP A 324 19.15 -14.56 10.49
N LEU A 325 19.16 -15.65 11.26
CA LEU A 325 18.03 -16.02 12.12
C LEU A 325 17.75 -14.97 13.20
N GLY A 326 18.80 -14.34 13.75
CA GLY A 326 18.66 -13.20 14.67
C GLY A 326 17.91 -12.03 14.04
N ILE A 327 18.22 -11.70 12.78
CA ILE A 327 17.53 -10.65 12.02
C ILE A 327 16.04 -10.97 11.82
N VAL A 328 15.74 -12.22 11.44
CA VAL A 328 14.35 -12.69 11.29
C VAL A 328 13.60 -12.58 12.62
N ALA A 329 14.22 -12.98 13.73
CA ALA A 329 13.64 -12.89 15.06
C ALA A 329 13.37 -11.44 15.49
N THR A 330 14.32 -10.52 15.29
CA THR A 330 14.16 -9.09 15.59
C THR A 330 13.02 -8.47 14.81
N ASN A 331 12.93 -8.77 13.50
CA ASN A 331 11.84 -8.28 12.66
C ASN A 331 10.48 -8.87 13.08
N ALA A 332 10.41 -10.18 13.36
CA ALA A 332 9.18 -10.84 13.81
C ALA A 332 8.70 -10.27 15.16
N ALA A 333 9.60 -10.06 16.12
CA ALA A 333 9.28 -9.46 17.41
C ALA A 333 8.80 -8.01 17.25
N THR A 334 9.41 -7.25 16.35
CA THR A 334 9.01 -5.88 16.05
C THR A 334 7.63 -5.82 15.41
N ILE A 335 7.35 -6.66 14.41
CA ILE A 335 5.99 -6.79 13.84
C ILE A 335 4.99 -7.16 14.93
N GLY A 336 5.30 -8.15 15.78
CA GLY A 336 4.44 -8.56 16.88
C GLY A 336 4.12 -7.41 17.84
N ARG A 337 5.12 -6.62 18.24
CA ARG A 337 4.93 -5.44 19.11
C ARG A 337 4.03 -4.37 18.47
N TRP A 338 4.27 -4.04 17.20
CA TRP A 338 3.53 -2.97 16.53
C TRP A 338 2.10 -3.35 16.15
N TYR A 339 1.89 -4.57 15.64
CA TYR A 339 0.59 -4.99 15.13
C TYR A 339 -0.31 -5.64 16.20
N LEU A 340 0.23 -6.48 17.09
CA LEU A 340 -0.62 -7.23 18.03
C LEU A 340 -0.87 -6.49 19.35
N LEU A 341 0.09 -5.71 19.85
CA LEU A 341 0.02 -5.16 21.21
C LEU A 341 -0.36 -3.68 21.28
N ALA A 342 0.11 -2.84 20.34
CA ALA A 342 -0.03 -1.38 20.48
C ALA A 342 -1.21 -0.75 19.72
N GLN A 343 -1.55 -1.25 18.52
CA GLN A 343 -2.54 -0.59 17.66
C GLN A 343 -3.92 -1.27 17.61
N LEU A 344 -3.98 -2.60 17.79
CA LEU A 344 -5.24 -3.33 17.72
C LEU A 344 -5.92 -3.47 19.09
N LEU A 345 -5.16 -3.62 20.17
CA LEU A 345 -5.71 -3.81 21.52
C LEU A 345 -6.72 -2.71 21.94
N PRO A 346 -6.49 -1.41 21.66
CA PRO A 346 -7.45 -0.35 21.99
C PRO A 346 -8.70 -0.32 21.10
N LEU A 347 -8.73 -1.07 20.00
CA LEU A 347 -9.92 -1.19 19.14
C LEU A 347 -10.87 -2.31 19.60
N PHE A 348 -10.40 -3.18 20.51
CA PHE A 348 -11.15 -4.32 21.04
C PHE A 348 -11.43 -4.23 22.56
N LEU A 349 -10.95 -3.18 23.23
CA LEU A 349 -11.23 -2.83 24.63
C LEU A 349 -12.08 -1.56 24.68
#